data_AF-A0A1E9B6X9-F1
#
_entry.id   AF-A0A1E9B6X9-F1
#
_cell.length_a   1.000
_cell.length_b   1.000
_cell.length_c   1.000
_cell.angle_alpha   90.00
_cell.angle_beta   90.00
_cell.angle_gamma   90.00
#
_symmetry.space_group_name_H-M   'P 1'
#
loop_
_entity.id
_entity.type
_entity.pdbx_description
1 polymer ?
#
loop_
_entity_poly.entity_id
_entity_poly.type
_entity_poly.pdbx_seq_one_letter_code
_entity_poly.pdbx_strand_id
1 'polypeptide(L)'
;MKTVVQAGQTLLDIAVQEYGTIEAVFMLAKANDMSITDSLQAGQQIEIPEKVYNSELADYCRRNSVCPATSETASNAIRLRIFTEQFTEQFK
;
A
#
# COMPACT_ATOMS: atom_id res chain seq x y z
N MET A 1 6.60 15.68 -7.98
CA MET A 1 7.61 14.60 -7.81
C MET A 1 6.94 13.29 -8.21
N LYS A 2 7.68 12.25 -8.56
CA LYS A 2 7.11 10.91 -8.77
C LYS A 2 7.83 9.87 -7.91
N THR A 3 7.08 8.89 -7.43
CA THR A 3 7.62 7.68 -6.81
C THR A 3 7.26 6.47 -7.67
N VAL A 4 8.09 5.42 -7.63
CA VAL A 4 7.86 4.19 -8.36
C VAL A 4 7.32 3.15 -7.41
N VAL A 5 6.15 2.59 -7.72
CA VAL A 5 5.51 1.53 -6.94
C VAL A 5 6.41 0.31 -6.88
N GLN A 6 6.68 -0.17 -5.67
CA GLN A 6 7.37 -1.44 -5.46
C GLN A 6 6.39 -2.61 -5.41
N ALA A 7 6.90 -3.83 -5.54
CA ALA A 7 6.07 -5.03 -5.50
C ALA A 7 5.33 -5.15 -4.16
N GLY A 8 4.00 -5.32 -4.23
CA GLY A 8 3.15 -5.51 -3.06
C GLY A 8 2.75 -4.23 -2.33
N GLN A 9 3.03 -3.03 -2.88
CA GLN A 9 2.58 -1.78 -2.27
C GLN A 9 1.12 -1.46 -2.60
N THR A 10 0.45 -0.86 -1.63
CA THR A 10 -0.84 -0.19 -1.77
C THR A 10 -0.67 1.33 -1.82
N LEU A 11 -1.73 2.06 -2.17
CA LEU A 11 -1.69 3.52 -2.11
C LEU A 11 -1.54 4.04 -0.66
N LEU A 12 -2.00 3.27 0.32
CA LEU A 12 -1.84 3.57 1.74
C LEU A 12 -0.37 3.43 2.17
N ASP A 13 0.32 2.41 1.67
CA ASP A 13 1.75 2.22 1.92
C ASP A 13 2.56 3.42 1.39
N ILE A 14 2.25 3.88 0.19
CA ILE A 14 2.90 5.05 -0.43
C ILE A 14 2.61 6.32 0.38
N ALA A 15 1.39 6.48 0.89
CA ALA A 15 1.06 7.61 1.75
C ALA A 15 1.94 7.64 3.03
N VAL A 16 2.12 6.49 3.68
CA VAL A 16 3.01 6.38 4.85
C VAL A 16 4.48 6.60 4.45
N GLN A 17 4.93 6.01 3.35
CA GLN A 17 6.32 6.11 2.89
C GLN A 17 6.72 7.55 2.57
N GLU A 18 5.88 8.28 1.83
CA GLU A 18 6.22 9.61 1.31
C GLU A 18 5.80 10.75 2.24
N TYR A 19 4.73 10.56 3.02
CA TYR A 19 4.15 11.60 3.88
C TYR A 19 4.14 11.26 5.37
N GLY A 20 4.57 10.05 5.74
CA GLY A 20 4.65 9.62 7.14
C GLY A 20 3.28 9.39 7.79
N THR A 21 2.19 9.30 7.01
CA THR A 21 0.83 9.23 7.54
C THR A 21 -0.15 8.64 6.52
N ILE A 22 -1.14 7.87 6.97
CA ILE A 22 -2.16 7.28 6.08
C ILE A 22 -3.15 8.31 5.55
N GLU A 23 -3.38 9.40 6.27
CA GLU A 23 -4.34 10.46 5.97
C GLU A 23 -4.00 11.19 4.66
N ALA A 24 -2.73 11.14 4.22
CA ALA A 24 -2.31 11.68 2.94
C ALA A 24 -2.89 10.91 1.74
N VAL A 25 -3.41 9.69 1.94
CA VAL A 25 -3.91 8.82 0.87
C VAL A 25 -5.04 9.47 0.06
N PHE A 26 -5.92 10.26 0.69
CA PHE A 26 -7.03 10.91 -0.03
C PHE A 26 -6.53 11.98 -1.01
N MET A 27 -5.50 12.73 -0.61
CA MET A 27 -4.86 13.72 -1.48
C MET A 27 -4.10 13.02 -2.60
N LEU A 28 -3.38 11.94 -2.27
CA LEU A 28 -2.61 11.16 -3.22
C LEU A 28 -3.50 10.51 -4.29
N ALA A 29 -4.61 9.89 -3.87
CA ALA A 29 -5.64 9.32 -4.73
C ALA A 29 -6.21 10.35 -5.70
N LYS A 30 -6.63 11.51 -5.17
CA LYS A 30 -7.16 12.61 -5.98
C LYS A 30 -6.15 13.13 -7.01
N ALA A 31 -4.87 13.23 -6.63
CA ALA A 31 -3.83 13.73 -7.52
C ALA A 31 -3.48 12.76 -8.67
N ASN A 32 -3.78 11.46 -8.49
CA ASN A 32 -3.49 10.42 -9.46
C ASN A 32 -4.74 9.89 -10.20
N ASP A 33 -5.92 10.46 -9.92
CA ASP A 33 -7.21 9.98 -10.45
C ASP A 33 -7.46 8.48 -10.17
N MET A 34 -7.19 8.06 -8.93
CA MET A 34 -7.31 6.67 -8.48
C MET A 34 -8.23 6.55 -7.26
N SER A 35 -8.82 5.38 -7.06
CA SER A 35 -9.40 5.00 -5.76
C SER A 35 -8.31 4.65 -4.77
N ILE A 36 -8.55 4.88 -3.47
CA ILE A 36 -7.63 4.49 -2.39
C ILE A 36 -7.43 2.98 -2.28
N THR A 37 -8.35 2.18 -2.83
CA THR A 37 -8.31 0.71 -2.82
C THR A 37 -7.88 0.11 -4.16
N ASP A 38 -7.49 0.93 -5.13
CA ASP A 38 -7.04 0.39 -6.42
C ASP A 38 -5.76 -0.42 -6.25
N SER A 39 -5.67 -1.51 -7.01
CA SER A 39 -4.47 -2.33 -7.06
C SER A 39 -3.38 -1.59 -7.83
N LEU A 40 -2.17 -1.54 -7.26
CA LEU A 40 -1.02 -0.93 -7.91
C LEU A 40 -0.14 -2.00 -8.58
N GLN A 41 0.43 -1.65 -9.73
CA GLN A 41 1.39 -2.52 -10.42
C GLN A 41 2.82 -2.11 -10.06
N ALA A 42 3.70 -3.08 -9.81
CA ALA A 42 5.11 -2.79 -9.61
C ALA A 42 5.70 -2.07 -10.83
N GLY A 43 6.46 -1.00 -10.60
CA GLY A 43 7.00 -0.14 -11.66
C GLY A 43 6.06 0.99 -12.10
N GLN A 44 4.81 1.01 -11.65
CA GLN A 44 3.90 2.13 -11.89
C GLN A 44 4.47 3.42 -11.27
N GLN A 45 4.30 4.55 -11.95
CA GLN A 45 4.68 5.85 -11.41
C GLN A 45 3.47 6.51 -10.76
N ILE A 46 3.65 7.01 -9.54
CA ILE A 46 2.64 7.76 -8.78
C ILE A 46 3.14 9.20 -8.61
N GLU A 47 2.32 10.17 -8.98
CA GLU A 47 2.55 11.58 -8.71
C GLU A 47 2.47 11.83 -7.20
N ILE A 48 3.48 12.52 -6.68
CA ILE A 48 3.63 12.94 -5.29
C ILE A 48 3.53 14.48 -5.26
N PRO A 49 2.35 15.03 -4.93
CA PRO A 49 2.18 16.46 -4.71
C PRO A 49 3.02 16.96 -3.54
N GLU A 50 3.55 18.17 -3.66
CA GLU A 50 4.33 18.78 -2.60
C GLU A 50 3.42 19.17 -1.43
N LYS A 51 3.50 18.42 -0.33
CA LYS A 51 2.78 18.70 0.90
C LYS A 51 3.47 18.00 2.07
N VAL A 52 3.48 18.65 3.23
CA VAL A 52 4.05 18.08 4.46
C VAL A 52 2.91 17.59 5.36
N TYR A 53 3.05 16.38 5.88
CA TYR A 53 2.17 15.81 6.90
C TYR A 53 2.99 15.46 8.15
N ASN A 54 3.64 14.29 8.17
CA ASN A 54 4.57 13.88 9.22
C ASN A 54 5.97 13.74 8.63
N SER A 55 6.75 14.82 8.68
CA SER A 55 8.10 14.86 8.13
C SER A 55 9.04 13.89 8.85
N GLU A 56 8.87 13.68 10.15
CA GLU A 56 9.76 12.78 10.91
C GLU A 56 9.66 11.34 10.40
N LEU A 57 8.43 10.82 10.23
CA LEU A 57 8.24 9.46 9.73
C LEU A 57 8.56 9.35 8.23
N ALA A 58 8.20 10.34 7.42
CA ALA A 58 8.58 10.36 6.00
C ALA A 58 10.11 10.36 5.82
N ASP A 59 10.83 11.15 6.61
CA ASP A 59 12.29 11.19 6.58
C ASP A 59 12.92 9.91 7.15
N TYR A 60 12.29 9.28 8.14
CA TYR A 60 12.69 7.96 8.60
C TYR A 60 12.57 6.92 7.47
N CYS A 61 11.44 6.88 6.76
CA CYS A 61 11.24 5.95 5.65
C CYS A 61 12.28 6.18 4.54
N ARG A 62 12.51 7.44 4.18
CA ARG A 62 13.50 7.80 3.14
C ARG A 62 14.93 7.44 3.54
N ARG A 63 15.35 7.75 4.77
CA ARG A 63 16.74 7.50 5.24
C ARG A 63 17.04 6.01 5.42
N ASN A 64 16.05 5.22 5.79
CA ASN A 64 16.24 3.80 6.09
C ASN A 64 15.75 2.88 4.97
N SER A 65 15.38 3.43 3.80
CA SER A 65 14.84 2.69 2.66
C SER A 65 13.65 1.79 3.05
N VAL A 66 12.79 2.28 3.94
CA VAL A 66 11.59 1.55 4.36
C VAL A 66 10.47 1.81 3.36
N CYS A 67 9.99 0.72 2.79
CA CYS A 67 8.94 0.67 1.78
C CYS A 67 7.88 -0.36 2.22
N PRO A 68 6.85 0.06 2.98
CA PRO A 68 5.77 -0.84 3.36
C PRO A 68 5.14 -1.47 2.11
N ALA A 69 4.79 -2.75 2.18
CA ALA A 69 4.23 -3.51 1.08
C ALA A 69 3.14 -4.44 1.62
N THR A 70 2.01 -3.84 2.01
CA THR A 70 0.94 -4.51 2.75
C THR A 70 -0.19 -5.03 1.86
N SER A 71 -0.03 -5.00 0.54
CA SER A 71 -1.01 -5.59 -0.37
C SER A 71 -1.14 -7.10 -0.14
N GLU A 72 -2.36 -7.55 0.06
CA GLU A 72 -2.72 -8.97 0.11
C GLU A 72 -2.53 -9.58 -1.29
N THR A 73 -1.50 -10.42 -1.44
CA THR A 73 -1.27 -11.20 -2.65
C THR A 73 -1.54 -12.68 -2.38
N ALA A 74 -1.90 -13.45 -3.41
CA ALA A 74 -2.12 -14.90 -3.28
C ALA A 74 -0.89 -15.64 -2.70
N SER A 75 0.31 -15.10 -2.88
CA SER A 75 1.57 -15.59 -2.32
C SER A 75 1.77 -15.24 -0.83
N ASN A 76 1.16 -14.16 -0.35
CA ASN A 76 1.27 -13.70 1.04
C ASN A 76 0.07 -14.10 1.91
N ALA A 77 -1.00 -14.61 1.29
CA ALA A 77 -2.13 -15.16 2.01
C ALA A 77 -1.66 -16.33 2.89
N ILE A 78 -1.64 -16.13 4.21
CA ILE A 78 -1.53 -17.23 5.16
C ILE A 78 -2.81 -18.04 5.01
N ARG A 79 -2.79 -19.06 4.15
CA ARG A 79 -3.85 -20.07 4.10
C ARG A 79 -3.74 -20.92 5.36
N LEU A 80 -4.26 -20.38 6.45
CA LEU A 80 -4.61 -21.15 7.62
C LEU A 80 -5.55 -22.26 7.13
N ARG A 81 -5.05 -23.49 7.04
CA ARG A 81 -5.80 -24.70 6.63
C ARG A 81 -6.90 -25.09 7.64
N ILE A 82 -7.43 -24.12 8.38
CA ILE A 82 -8.48 -24.30 9.38
C ILE A 82 -9.81 -24.51 8.67
N PHE A 83 -9.97 -23.94 7.47
CA PHE A 83 -11.11 -24.17 6.58
C PHE A 83 -10.65 -24.96 5.37
N THR A 84 -10.67 -26.28 5.50
CA THR A 84 -10.41 -27.20 4.39
C THR A 84 -11.67 -27.40 3.56
N GLU A 85 -11.55 -28.07 2.41
CA GLU A 85 -12.70 -28.46 1.59
C GLU A 85 -13.75 -29.25 2.41
N GLN A 86 -13.30 -30.08 3.36
CA GLN A 86 -14.18 -30.82 4.28
C GLN A 86 -14.98 -29.90 5.21
N PHE A 87 -14.43 -28.77 5.64
CA PHE A 87 -15.18 -27.77 6.40
C PHE A 87 -16.27 -27.14 5.52
N THR A 88 -15.96 -26.79 4.27
CA THR A 88 -16.92 -26.19 3.34
C THR A 88 -18.09 -27.13 3.00
N GLU A 89 -17.90 -28.46 3.01
CA GLU A 89 -18.97 -29.43 2.76
C GLU A 89 -20.02 -29.49 3.88
N GLN A 90 -19.63 -29.26 5.14
CA GLN A 90 -20.57 -29.36 6.28
C GLN A 90 -21.50 -28.16 6.43
N PHE A 91 -21.14 -27.00 5.86
CA PHE A 91 -21.91 -25.76 5.98
C PHE A 91 -22.58 -25.33 4.65
N LYS A 92 -22.84 -26.31 3.77
CA LYS A 92 -23.71 -26.12 2.60
C LYS A 92 -25.19 -26.30 2.95
#